data_AF-A0A514BU56-F1
#
_entry.id   AF-A0A514BU56-F1
#
_cell.length_a   1.000
_cell.length_b   1.000
_cell.length_c   1.000
_cell.angle_alpha   90.00
_cell.angle_beta   90.00
_cell.angle_gamma   90.00
#
_symmetry.space_group_name_H-M   'P 1'
#
loop_
_entity.id
_entity.type
_entity.pdbx_description
1 polymer ?
#
loop_
_entity_poly.entity_id
_entity_poly.type
_entity_poly.pdbx_seq_one_letter_code
_entity_poly.pdbx_strand_id
1 'polypeptide(L)'
;MAIETIDYRFVLRRGLAAEWTAQNGVLFEGEFGLELDTGKLKIGDGSTPWNSLPYAVVAAAADQTGIAGAKEWVGEHTFTRDLRINAGASTARILFSANAGLFTDLTFETSGVARWVVRKTNAAETGSDAGSHFIIRRFTDAGAPNGTPLEIRRDTGDMIWSGAFYPNSDNAFDFGKAGNRIKEYWGVNATINTSDARLKSTPRYLTQNEIKAAQEIARLPMVWQWLSAIQEKGPDARLHCGPTVQAVMAIMQAHDIDPFRWGAICYDEWPEQQEIIESWEDEYDEEGRLVRKAGSAVVQEYRPAGNCYSLRPVELLWFTMAGKAAADDALDARVTALEG
;
A
#
# COMPACT_ATOMS: atom_id res chain seq x y z
N MET A 1 67.18 -16.32 28.14
CA MET A 1 67.05 -15.47 29.33
C MET A 1 65.76 -15.85 30.02
N ALA A 2 65.83 -16.26 31.29
CA ALA A 2 64.61 -16.46 32.06
C ALA A 2 63.96 -15.09 32.29
N ILE A 3 62.69 -14.95 31.95
CA ILE A 3 61.93 -13.73 32.21
C ILE A 3 61.62 -13.74 33.71
N GLU A 4 62.24 -12.82 34.45
CA GLU A 4 61.88 -12.53 35.83
C GLU A 4 60.71 -11.54 35.80
N THR A 5 59.53 -12.00 36.22
CA THR A 5 58.36 -11.13 36.37
C THR A 5 58.37 -10.55 37.78
N ILE A 6 58.58 -9.24 37.88
CA ILE A 6 58.46 -8.48 39.13
C ILE A 6 57.13 -7.73 39.09
N ASP A 7 56.27 -7.94 40.08
CA ASP A 7 55.06 -7.14 40.25
C ASP A 7 55.41 -5.82 40.95
N TYR A 8 55.08 -4.69 40.31
CA TYR A 8 55.31 -3.36 40.85
C TYR A 8 54.08 -2.47 40.65
N ARG A 9 53.89 -1.54 41.57
CA ARG A 9 52.93 -0.44 41.41
C ARG A 9 53.72 0.84 41.14
N PHE A 10 53.66 1.32 39.90
CA PHE A 10 54.22 2.61 39.54
C PHE A 10 53.13 3.68 39.59
N VAL A 11 53.54 4.93 39.78
CA VAL A 11 52.65 6.06 39.60
C VAL A 11 53.13 6.85 38.40
N LEU A 12 52.20 7.10 37.47
CA LEU A 12 52.49 7.92 36.30
C LEU A 12 52.93 9.33 36.71
N ARG A 13 53.79 9.91 35.88
CA ARG A 13 54.07 11.34 35.95
C ARG A 13 52.76 12.08 35.67
N ARG A 14 52.39 12.97 36.58
CA ARG A 14 51.05 13.55 36.64
C ARG A 14 51.09 14.96 37.23
N GLY A 15 50.16 15.80 36.82
CA GLY A 15 50.02 17.19 37.24
C GLY A 15 48.75 17.79 36.66
N LEU A 16 48.40 19.03 37.02
CA LEU A 16 47.29 19.75 36.37
C LEU A 16 47.69 20.15 34.94
N ALA A 17 46.72 20.29 34.03
CA ALA A 17 46.98 20.72 32.66
C ALA A 17 47.77 22.04 32.61
N ALA A 18 47.44 22.99 33.49
CA ALA A 18 48.16 24.26 33.60
C ALA A 18 49.63 24.09 34.04
N GLU A 19 49.92 23.13 34.93
CA GLU A 19 51.28 22.85 35.39
C GLU A 19 52.12 22.21 34.28
N TRP A 20 51.52 21.27 33.55
CA TRP A 20 52.15 20.65 32.39
C TRP A 20 52.44 21.68 31.29
N THR A 21 51.49 22.57 31.01
CA THR A 21 51.67 23.64 30.03
C THR A 21 52.75 24.64 30.43
N ALA A 22 52.82 24.98 31.72
CA ALA A 22 53.84 25.90 32.24
C ALA A 22 55.25 25.28 32.23
N GLN A 23 55.38 24.00 32.57
CA GLN A 23 56.68 23.30 32.55
C GLN A 23 57.15 23.00 31.13
N ASN A 24 56.21 22.67 30.23
CA ASN A 24 56.43 22.36 28.82
C ASN A 24 57.62 21.41 28.55
N GLY A 25 57.84 20.44 29.43
CA GLY A 25 58.96 19.51 29.32
C GLY A 25 58.80 18.52 28.16
N VAL A 26 59.91 17.92 27.74
CA VAL A 26 59.92 16.76 26.83
C VAL A 26 59.78 15.49 27.67
N LEU A 27 58.83 14.64 27.30
CA LEU A 27 58.68 13.30 27.86
C LEU A 27 59.59 12.32 27.10
N PHE A 28 60.17 11.34 27.79
CA PHE A 28 60.97 10.31 27.14
C PHE A 28 60.12 9.49 26.15
N GLU A 29 60.77 8.83 25.20
CA GLU A 29 60.09 7.95 24.25
C GLU A 29 59.31 6.85 25.01
N GLY A 30 58.00 6.80 24.80
CA GLY A 30 57.09 5.88 25.49
C GLY A 30 56.66 6.30 26.90
N GLU A 31 57.11 7.44 27.43
CA GLU A 31 56.72 7.93 28.75
C GLU A 31 55.29 8.48 28.73
N PHE A 32 54.46 8.00 29.67
CA PHE A 32 53.08 8.43 29.85
C PHE A 32 53.00 9.65 30.79
N GLY A 33 52.42 10.76 30.33
CA GLY A 33 52.13 11.93 31.15
C GLY A 33 50.63 12.20 31.29
N LEU A 34 50.13 12.27 32.53
CA LEU A 34 48.70 12.38 32.86
C LEU A 34 48.34 13.78 33.37
N GLU A 35 47.32 14.41 32.77
CA GLU A 35 46.64 15.58 33.32
C GLU A 35 45.58 15.15 34.35
N LEU A 36 45.71 15.60 35.60
CA LEU A 36 44.85 15.17 36.70
C LEU A 36 43.45 15.78 36.67
N ASP A 37 43.32 16.98 36.11
CA ASP A 37 42.09 17.76 36.03
C ASP A 37 41.28 17.48 34.75
N THR A 38 41.92 17.15 33.64
CA THR A 38 41.24 16.83 32.38
C THR A 38 41.13 15.33 32.12
N GLY A 39 41.90 14.50 32.83
CA GLY A 39 42.01 13.06 32.60
C GLY A 39 42.68 12.68 31.28
N LYS A 40 43.30 13.64 30.57
CA LYS A 40 43.96 13.40 29.29
C LYS A 40 45.40 12.93 29.50
N LEU A 41 45.88 12.16 28.54
CA LEU A 41 47.23 11.61 28.56
C LEU A 41 47.98 11.93 27.27
N LYS A 42 49.28 12.17 27.37
CA LYS A 42 50.20 12.20 26.22
C LYS A 42 51.28 11.13 26.40
N ILE A 43 51.77 10.58 25.29
CA ILE A 43 52.88 9.62 25.26
C ILE A 43 54.07 10.31 24.60
N GLY A 44 55.19 10.39 25.31
CA GLY A 44 56.40 11.03 24.81
C GLY A 44 56.99 10.32 23.61
N ASP A 45 57.56 11.11 22.71
CA ASP A 45 58.36 10.65 21.56
C ASP A 45 59.86 10.92 21.77
N GLY A 46 60.26 11.34 22.98
CA GLY A 46 61.64 11.66 23.34
C GLY A 46 62.16 13.00 22.83
N SER A 47 61.37 13.80 22.10
CA SER A 47 61.85 15.05 21.49
C SER A 47 60.86 16.22 21.50
N THR A 48 59.56 15.96 21.43
CA THR A 48 58.51 16.98 21.34
C THR A 48 58.11 17.50 22.73
N PRO A 49 58.13 18.83 22.98
CA PRO A 49 57.65 19.42 24.23
C PRO A 49 56.16 19.21 24.47
N TRP A 50 55.73 19.12 25.73
CA TRP A 50 54.34 18.85 26.14
C TRP A 50 53.28 19.65 25.36
N ASN A 51 53.48 20.95 25.16
CA ASN A 51 52.50 21.82 24.50
C ASN A 51 52.29 21.48 23.02
N SER A 52 53.30 20.90 22.36
CA SER A 52 53.26 20.51 20.95
C SER A 52 53.00 19.01 20.76
N LEU A 53 53.15 18.20 21.81
CA LEU A 53 52.92 16.77 21.76
C LEU A 53 51.41 16.48 21.61
N PRO A 54 50.97 15.61 20.70
CA PRO A 54 49.55 15.27 20.58
C PRO A 54 49.06 14.46 21.79
N TYR A 55 47.77 14.57 22.09
CA TYR A 55 47.15 13.68 23.08
C TYR A 55 47.12 12.24 22.56
N ALA A 56 47.40 11.29 23.44
CA ALA A 56 47.24 9.88 23.15
C ALA A 56 45.76 9.62 22.87
N VAL A 57 45.48 9.08 21.69
CA VAL A 57 44.15 8.62 21.36
C VAL A 57 44.07 7.20 21.88
N VAL A 58 43.28 6.98 22.93
CA VAL A 58 42.79 5.61 23.19
C VAL A 58 41.81 5.36 22.07
N ALA A 59 42.24 4.65 21.03
CA ALA A 59 41.30 4.08 20.06
C ALA A 59 40.42 3.15 20.89
N ALA A 60 39.26 3.65 21.29
CA ALA A 60 38.34 2.83 22.04
C ALA A 60 37.95 1.69 21.10
N ALA A 61 38.35 0.47 21.43
CA ALA A 61 37.57 -0.71 21.08
C ALA A 61 36.28 -0.67 21.92
N ALA A 62 35.53 0.43 21.81
CA ALA A 62 34.23 0.55 22.40
C ALA A 62 33.29 -0.25 21.52
N ASP A 63 32.73 -1.30 22.09
CA ASP A 63 31.32 -1.60 21.89
C ASP A 63 30.56 -0.26 22.00
N GLN A 64 30.28 0.37 20.85
CA GLN A 64 29.54 1.62 20.78
C GLN A 64 28.10 1.28 21.10
N THR A 65 27.80 1.21 22.39
CA THR A 65 26.45 1.04 22.95
C THR A 65 25.49 2.17 22.55
N GLY A 66 26.00 3.23 21.92
CA GLY A 66 25.22 4.23 21.20
C GLY A 66 26.12 5.06 20.30
N ILE A 67 25.76 5.16 19.02
CA ILE A 67 26.41 6.04 18.07
C ILE A 67 25.56 7.31 18.00
N ALA A 68 26.03 8.40 18.62
CA ALA A 68 25.30 9.67 18.68
C ALA A 68 25.64 10.59 17.50
N GLY A 69 24.64 11.34 17.03
CA GLY A 69 24.74 12.33 15.95
C GLY A 69 24.72 11.73 14.54
N ALA A 70 24.78 12.60 13.52
CA ALA A 70 24.86 12.18 12.13
C ALA A 70 26.10 11.31 11.88
N LYS A 71 25.94 10.28 11.04
CA LYS A 71 27.01 9.35 10.67
C LYS A 71 26.92 9.04 9.19
N GLU A 72 28.06 9.11 8.53
CA GLU A 72 28.26 8.61 7.19
C GLU A 72 28.95 7.25 7.28
N TRP A 73 28.33 6.23 6.69
CA TRP A 73 28.87 4.88 6.60
C TRP A 73 29.23 4.63 5.14
N VAL A 74 30.53 4.60 4.84
CA VAL A 74 31.04 4.40 3.48
C VAL A 74 31.47 2.94 3.30
N GLY A 75 30.92 2.29 2.27
CA GLY A 75 31.21 0.90 1.93
C GLY A 75 30.11 -0.07 2.34
N GLU A 76 30.44 -1.36 2.37
CA GLU A 76 29.51 -2.41 2.78
C GLU A 76 29.50 -2.58 4.30
N HIS A 77 28.31 -2.68 4.87
CA HIS A 77 28.12 -2.85 6.30
C HIS A 77 27.15 -3.99 6.58
N THR A 78 27.50 -4.82 7.56
CA THR A 78 26.67 -5.95 8.00
C THR A 78 26.10 -5.66 9.38
N PHE A 79 24.78 -5.55 9.47
CA PHE A 79 24.07 -5.54 10.74
C PHE A 79 23.73 -6.99 11.12
N THR A 80 24.23 -7.47 12.26
CA THR A 80 24.05 -8.87 12.71
C THR A 80 22.78 -9.09 13.54
N ARG A 81 22.00 -8.02 13.74
CA ARG A 81 20.76 -7.90 14.51
C ARG A 81 19.83 -6.90 13.81
N ASP A 82 18.67 -6.65 14.42
CA ASP A 82 17.68 -5.71 13.89
C ASP A 82 18.22 -4.28 13.77
N LEU A 83 17.94 -3.64 12.62
CA LEU A 83 18.14 -2.20 12.44
C LEU A 83 16.88 -1.47 12.87
N ARG A 84 16.90 -0.85 14.05
CA ARG A 84 15.78 -0.03 14.54
C ARG A 84 15.96 1.44 14.13
N ILE A 85 15.04 1.97 13.34
CA ILE A 85 14.98 3.40 12.98
C ILE A 85 13.93 4.09 13.87
N ASN A 86 14.33 5.10 14.65
CA ASN A 86 13.45 5.78 15.61
C ASN A 86 13.85 7.27 15.74
N ALA A 87 12.87 8.17 15.76
CA ALA A 87 13.05 9.61 15.92
C ALA A 87 12.22 10.21 17.07
N GLY A 88 11.65 9.39 17.96
CA GLY A 88 10.82 9.86 19.08
C GLY A 88 9.55 10.55 18.60
N ALA A 89 9.43 11.86 18.87
CA ALA A 89 8.29 12.69 18.48
C ALA A 89 8.40 13.29 17.04
N SER A 90 9.36 12.82 16.25
CA SER A 90 9.58 13.25 14.86
C SER A 90 9.45 12.08 13.89
N THR A 91 9.40 12.38 12.59
CA THR A 91 9.33 11.34 11.55
C THR A 91 10.65 10.59 11.46
N ALA A 92 10.59 9.26 11.53
CA ALA A 92 11.73 8.38 11.27
C ALA A 92 11.62 7.83 9.84
N ARG A 93 12.71 7.84 9.06
CA ARG A 93 12.69 7.47 7.63
C ARG A 93 13.90 6.62 7.25
N ILE A 94 13.72 5.82 6.20
CA ILE A 94 14.81 5.23 5.42
C ILE A 94 14.70 5.83 4.03
N LEU A 95 15.74 6.52 3.57
CA LEU A 95 15.79 7.08 2.23
C LEU A 95 16.72 6.23 1.38
N PHE A 96 16.24 5.82 0.21
CA PHE A 96 17.05 5.15 -0.80
C PHE A 96 17.20 6.08 -2.00
N SER A 97 18.42 6.37 -2.41
CA SER A 97 18.70 7.32 -3.49
C SER A 97 19.70 6.75 -4.49
N ALA A 98 19.38 6.86 -5.77
CA ALA A 98 20.28 6.62 -6.88
C ALA A 98 19.86 7.49 -8.07
N ASN A 99 20.81 7.83 -8.94
CA ASN A 99 20.57 8.62 -10.15
C ASN A 99 19.42 8.06 -10.99
N ALA A 100 18.77 8.93 -11.77
CA ALA A 100 17.79 8.51 -12.77
C ALA A 100 18.42 7.48 -13.73
N GLY A 101 17.62 6.52 -14.20
CA GLY A 101 18.12 5.42 -15.03
C GLY A 101 18.81 4.29 -14.27
N LEU A 102 18.84 4.35 -12.93
CA LEU A 102 19.31 3.27 -12.07
C LEU A 102 18.17 2.72 -11.23
N PHE A 103 18.32 1.44 -10.89
CA PHE A 103 17.49 0.83 -9.87
C PHE A 103 17.83 1.34 -8.47
N THR A 104 16.88 1.22 -7.57
CA THR A 104 17.08 1.48 -6.14
C THR A 104 16.29 0.45 -5.36
N ASP A 105 16.99 -0.40 -4.61
CA ASP A 105 16.46 -1.67 -4.15
C ASP A 105 16.35 -1.76 -2.63
N LEU A 106 15.27 -2.40 -2.19
CA LEU A 106 15.21 -3.17 -0.97
C LEU A 106 15.13 -4.65 -1.34
N THR A 107 16.19 -5.40 -1.05
CA THR A 107 16.31 -6.82 -1.41
C THR A 107 16.09 -7.71 -0.20
N PHE A 108 15.24 -8.71 -0.35
CA PHE A 108 15.02 -9.77 0.63
C PHE A 108 15.71 -11.04 0.13
N GLU A 109 16.70 -11.51 0.87
CA GLU A 109 17.52 -12.66 0.49
C GLU A 109 17.32 -13.86 1.41
N THR A 110 17.69 -15.05 0.93
CA THR A 110 17.89 -16.25 1.73
C THR A 110 19.20 -16.89 1.30
N SER A 111 20.15 -17.05 2.22
CA SER A 111 21.48 -17.60 1.96
C SER A 111 22.25 -16.88 0.84
N GLY A 112 22.17 -15.54 0.79
CA GLY A 112 22.84 -14.72 -0.23
C GLY A 112 22.18 -14.72 -1.61
N VAL A 113 20.94 -15.25 -1.70
CA VAL A 113 20.19 -15.30 -2.96
C VAL A 113 18.89 -14.51 -2.82
N ALA A 114 18.65 -13.57 -3.74
CA ALA A 114 17.43 -12.80 -3.79
C ALA A 114 16.18 -13.68 -3.89
N ARG A 115 15.13 -13.32 -3.14
CA ARG A 115 13.78 -13.91 -3.19
C ARG A 115 12.76 -12.86 -3.61
N TRP A 116 12.89 -11.66 -3.06
CA TRP A 116 12.07 -10.52 -3.39
C TRP A 116 12.92 -9.26 -3.53
N VAL A 117 12.51 -8.40 -4.44
CA VAL A 117 13.04 -7.05 -4.55
C VAL A 117 11.86 -6.08 -4.63
N VAL A 118 11.89 -5.05 -3.78
CA VAL A 118 11.04 -3.87 -3.89
C VAL A 118 11.92 -2.74 -4.41
N ARG A 119 11.56 -2.13 -5.54
CA ARG A 119 12.42 -1.15 -6.20
C ARG A 119 11.67 -0.16 -7.08
N LYS A 120 12.32 0.94 -7.45
CA LYS A 120 11.98 1.68 -8.67
C LYS A 120 12.65 1.07 -9.90
N THR A 121 12.04 1.15 -11.08
CA THR A 121 12.66 0.70 -12.35
C THR A 121 13.81 1.62 -12.76
N ASN A 122 14.70 1.11 -13.62
CA ASN A 122 15.88 1.83 -14.13
C ASN A 122 15.58 2.59 -15.43
N ALA A 123 14.32 2.92 -15.72
CA ALA A 123 13.99 3.78 -16.84
C ALA A 123 14.45 5.22 -16.53
N ALA A 124 15.01 5.91 -17.53
CA ALA A 124 15.43 7.30 -17.38
C ALA A 124 14.22 8.23 -17.18
N GLU A 125 14.39 9.27 -16.37
CA GLU A 125 13.35 10.27 -16.10
C GLU A 125 13.46 11.44 -17.08
N THR A 126 12.91 11.25 -18.28
CA THR A 126 13.03 12.24 -19.37
C THR A 126 12.02 13.40 -19.29
N GLY A 127 11.30 13.53 -18.19
CA GLY A 127 10.20 14.50 -18.00
C GLY A 127 8.81 13.84 -17.99
N SER A 128 7.79 14.62 -17.61
CA SER A 128 6.38 14.17 -17.52
C SER A 128 6.18 12.90 -16.69
N ASP A 129 6.94 12.76 -15.60
CA ASP A 129 6.90 11.61 -14.69
C ASP A 129 7.21 10.24 -15.33
N ALA A 130 7.79 10.24 -16.53
CA ALA A 130 8.19 9.03 -17.22
C ALA A 130 9.32 8.29 -16.48
N GLY A 131 9.23 6.96 -16.43
CA GLY A 131 10.25 6.11 -15.81
C GLY A 131 10.09 5.93 -14.29
N SER A 132 11.10 5.33 -13.65
CA SER A 132 11.15 5.07 -12.20
C SER A 132 9.85 4.50 -11.59
N HIS A 133 9.18 3.59 -12.29
CA HIS A 133 7.96 2.94 -11.80
C HIS A 133 8.24 2.08 -10.57
N PHE A 134 7.31 2.01 -9.63
CA PHE A 134 7.45 1.16 -8.44
C PHE A 134 7.11 -0.27 -8.78
N ILE A 135 7.97 -1.23 -8.41
CA ILE A 135 7.72 -2.65 -8.67
C ILE A 135 8.05 -3.54 -7.48
N ILE A 136 7.32 -4.65 -7.38
CA ILE A 136 7.66 -5.80 -6.53
C ILE A 136 8.00 -6.96 -7.46
N ARG A 137 9.22 -7.50 -7.33
CA ARG A 137 9.73 -8.58 -8.18
C ARG A 137 10.03 -9.82 -7.35
N ARG A 138 9.69 -10.99 -7.89
CA ARG A 138 9.99 -12.29 -7.27
C ARG A 138 11.10 -13.02 -8.04
N PHE A 139 11.83 -13.88 -7.35
CA PHE A 139 12.96 -14.63 -7.89
C PHE A 139 12.79 -16.14 -7.65
N THR A 140 13.45 -16.98 -8.46
CA THR A 140 13.53 -18.43 -8.25
C THR A 140 14.47 -18.77 -7.09
N ASP A 141 14.50 -20.04 -6.67
CA ASP A 141 15.43 -20.50 -5.64
C ASP A 141 16.90 -20.30 -6.03
N ALA A 142 17.20 -20.30 -7.33
CA ALA A 142 18.53 -20.03 -7.89
C ALA A 142 18.84 -18.53 -8.07
N GLY A 143 17.93 -17.63 -7.67
CA GLY A 143 18.12 -16.18 -7.78
C GLY A 143 17.87 -15.61 -9.17
N ALA A 144 17.24 -16.37 -10.07
CA ALA A 144 16.83 -15.85 -11.37
C ALA A 144 15.51 -15.07 -11.24
N PRO A 145 15.31 -13.93 -11.93
CA PRO A 145 14.04 -13.23 -11.89
C PRO A 145 12.89 -14.10 -12.39
N ASN A 146 11.78 -14.12 -11.65
CA ASN A 146 10.61 -14.97 -11.91
C ASN A 146 9.32 -14.13 -12.02
N GLY A 147 9.42 -12.93 -12.59
CA GLY A 147 8.26 -12.05 -12.83
C GLY A 147 8.05 -10.95 -11.80
N THR A 148 7.12 -10.06 -12.13
CA THR A 148 6.82 -8.82 -11.40
C THR A 148 5.33 -8.81 -11.03
N PRO A 149 4.94 -9.37 -9.87
CA PRO A 149 3.54 -9.46 -9.49
C PRO A 149 2.80 -8.12 -9.43
N LEU A 150 3.49 -7.03 -9.07
CA LEU A 150 2.93 -5.69 -9.00
C LEU A 150 3.89 -4.67 -9.63
N GLU A 151 3.33 -3.84 -10.49
CA GLU A 151 3.93 -2.59 -10.97
C GLU A 151 2.95 -1.44 -10.77
N ILE A 152 3.43 -0.31 -10.28
CA ILE A 152 2.68 0.94 -10.18
C ILE A 152 3.39 1.97 -11.04
N ARG A 153 2.70 2.43 -12.08
CA ARG A 153 3.20 3.44 -13.00
C ARG A 153 3.24 4.80 -12.30
N ARG A 154 4.35 5.50 -12.43
CA ARG A 154 4.56 6.82 -11.80
C ARG A 154 3.74 7.91 -12.47
N ASP A 155 3.59 7.81 -13.79
CA ASP A 155 2.92 8.78 -14.65
C ASP A 155 1.39 8.71 -14.55
N THR A 156 0.82 7.51 -14.45
CA THR A 156 -0.65 7.32 -14.46
C THR A 156 -1.23 6.85 -13.13
N GLY A 157 -0.40 6.31 -12.23
CA GLY A 157 -0.86 5.59 -11.04
C GLY A 157 -1.43 4.20 -11.36
N ASP A 158 -1.34 3.72 -12.61
CA ASP A 158 -1.88 2.42 -12.99
C ASP A 158 -1.22 1.30 -12.19
N MET A 159 -2.06 0.47 -11.58
CA MET A 159 -1.64 -0.75 -10.90
C MET A 159 -1.74 -1.94 -11.86
N ILE A 160 -0.60 -2.50 -12.23
CA ILE A 160 -0.48 -3.62 -13.15
C ILE A 160 -0.18 -4.88 -12.34
N TRP A 161 -1.01 -5.91 -12.52
CA TRP A 161 -0.93 -7.17 -11.79
C TRP A 161 -0.52 -8.30 -12.73
N SER A 162 0.53 -9.05 -12.37
CA SER A 162 0.97 -10.24 -13.10
C SER A 162 0.72 -11.50 -12.27
N GLY A 163 -0.52 -11.98 -12.33
CA GLY A 163 -1.01 -13.13 -11.59
C GLY A 163 -2.51 -13.03 -11.36
N ALA A 164 -3.09 -14.01 -10.65
CA ALA A 164 -4.48 -13.92 -10.24
C ALA A 164 -4.63 -12.91 -9.10
N PHE A 165 -5.65 -12.06 -9.18
CA PHE A 165 -6.08 -11.17 -8.10
C PHE A 165 -7.34 -11.76 -7.47
N TYR A 166 -7.25 -12.18 -6.21
CA TYR A 166 -8.33 -12.87 -5.49
C TYR A 166 -8.20 -12.65 -3.98
N PRO A 167 -9.31 -12.74 -3.23
CA PRO A 167 -9.27 -12.61 -1.78
C PRO A 167 -8.61 -13.81 -1.11
N ASN A 168 -7.93 -13.59 0.02
CA ASN A 168 -7.32 -14.67 0.81
C ASN A 168 -8.34 -15.46 1.66
N SER A 169 -9.60 -15.01 1.73
CA SER A 169 -10.68 -15.71 2.42
C SER A 169 -11.90 -15.78 1.52
N ASP A 170 -12.48 -16.97 1.43
CA ASP A 170 -13.66 -17.24 0.60
C ASP A 170 -14.91 -16.53 1.17
N ASN A 171 -15.70 -15.92 0.29
CA ASN A 171 -16.95 -15.24 0.61
C ASN A 171 -16.87 -14.18 1.75
N ALA A 172 -15.75 -13.47 1.88
CA ALA A 172 -15.50 -12.53 2.98
C ALA A 172 -15.25 -11.06 2.58
N PHE A 173 -15.02 -10.79 1.30
CA PHE A 173 -14.64 -9.45 0.81
C PHE A 173 -15.48 -9.04 -0.39
N ASP A 174 -15.93 -7.78 -0.38
CA ASP A 174 -16.62 -7.15 -1.51
C ASP A 174 -15.64 -6.49 -2.48
N PHE A 175 -16.06 -6.32 -3.73
CA PHE A 175 -15.34 -5.55 -4.74
C PHE A 175 -16.10 -4.26 -5.08
N GLY A 176 -15.67 -3.16 -4.46
CA GLY A 176 -16.41 -1.90 -4.43
C GLY A 176 -17.33 -1.77 -3.21
N LYS A 177 -17.96 -0.60 -3.07
CA LYS A 177 -18.93 -0.30 -1.99
C LYS A 177 -20.01 0.65 -2.50
N ALA A 178 -21.16 0.75 -1.83
CA ALA A 178 -22.26 1.63 -2.23
C ALA A 178 -21.83 3.08 -2.53
N GLY A 179 -20.98 3.66 -1.66
CA GLY A 179 -20.41 4.99 -1.85
C GLY A 179 -19.13 5.05 -2.70
N ASN A 180 -18.62 3.91 -3.19
CA ASN A 180 -17.38 3.77 -3.97
C ASN A 180 -17.56 2.63 -5.00
N ARG A 181 -18.42 2.86 -5.99
CA ARG A 181 -18.79 1.85 -6.99
C ARG A 181 -17.73 1.75 -8.08
N ILE A 182 -17.46 0.53 -8.52
CA ILE A 182 -16.64 0.29 -9.72
C ILE A 182 -17.43 0.76 -10.94
N LYS A 183 -16.77 1.51 -11.83
CA LYS A 183 -17.40 2.08 -13.03
C LYS A 183 -17.90 1.01 -14.00
N GLU A 184 -17.04 0.04 -14.33
CA GLU A 184 -17.35 -1.05 -15.26
C GLU A 184 -16.34 -2.20 -15.13
N TYR A 185 -16.70 -3.37 -15.66
CA TYR A 185 -15.85 -4.55 -15.72
C TYR A 185 -15.57 -4.94 -17.18
N TRP A 186 -14.30 -5.05 -17.53
CA TRP A 186 -13.83 -5.50 -18.84
C TRP A 186 -13.20 -6.89 -18.74
N GLY A 187 -13.94 -7.91 -19.19
CA GLY A 187 -13.48 -9.30 -19.20
C GLY A 187 -13.80 -10.00 -20.51
N VAL A 188 -12.95 -10.95 -20.90
CA VAL A 188 -13.18 -11.78 -22.11
C VAL A 188 -14.36 -12.74 -21.90
N ASN A 189 -14.50 -13.30 -20.69
CA ASN A 189 -15.60 -14.19 -20.31
C ASN A 189 -16.48 -13.54 -19.24
N ALA A 190 -17.74 -13.98 -19.17
CA ALA A 190 -18.71 -13.53 -18.18
C ALA A 190 -18.38 -14.01 -16.76
N THR A 191 -18.97 -13.35 -15.76
CA THR A 191 -18.80 -13.67 -14.34
C THR A 191 -19.34 -15.06 -13.99
N ILE A 192 -18.56 -15.86 -13.25
CA ILE A 192 -18.99 -17.15 -12.71
C ILE A 192 -19.62 -16.92 -11.33
N ASN A 193 -20.85 -17.38 -11.13
CA ASN A 193 -21.55 -17.34 -9.84
C ASN A 193 -21.85 -18.76 -9.37
N THR A 194 -21.46 -19.10 -8.13
CA THR A 194 -21.72 -20.43 -7.55
C THR A 194 -23.22 -20.66 -7.42
N SER A 195 -23.74 -21.72 -8.06
CA SER A 195 -25.15 -22.12 -7.99
C SER A 195 -25.30 -23.61 -7.73
N ASP A 196 -24.56 -24.12 -6.75
CA ASP A 196 -24.57 -25.53 -6.35
C ASP A 196 -25.83 -25.88 -5.54
N ALA A 197 -26.55 -26.93 -5.94
CA ALA A 197 -27.76 -27.38 -5.26
C ALA A 197 -27.52 -27.82 -3.81
N ARG A 198 -26.31 -28.25 -3.46
CA ARG A 198 -25.92 -28.66 -2.10
C ARG A 198 -25.88 -27.50 -1.11
N LEU A 199 -25.80 -26.27 -1.62
CA LEU A 199 -25.69 -25.04 -0.84
C LEU A 199 -27.01 -24.26 -0.78
N LYS A 200 -28.11 -24.84 -1.29
CA LYS A 200 -29.40 -24.17 -1.42
C LYS A 200 -30.51 -25.01 -0.78
N SER A 201 -31.54 -24.33 -0.29
CA SER A 201 -32.81 -24.99 -0.01
C SER A 201 -33.43 -25.52 -1.30
N THR A 202 -34.31 -26.52 -1.19
CA THR A 202 -35.07 -27.03 -2.34
C THR A 202 -35.77 -25.89 -3.08
N PRO A 203 -35.48 -25.67 -4.38
CA PRO A 203 -36.16 -24.66 -5.18
C PRO A 203 -37.66 -24.95 -5.30
N ARG A 204 -38.47 -23.88 -5.40
CA ARG A 204 -39.92 -23.96 -5.66
C ARG A 204 -40.29 -23.18 -6.92
N TYR A 205 -41.45 -23.50 -7.49
CA TYR A 205 -42.06 -22.66 -8.52
C TYR A 205 -42.50 -21.31 -7.96
N LEU A 206 -42.65 -20.34 -8.86
CA LEU A 206 -43.23 -19.04 -8.53
C LEU A 206 -44.71 -19.21 -8.14
N THR A 207 -45.17 -18.41 -7.19
CA THR A 207 -46.59 -18.32 -6.84
C THR A 207 -47.37 -17.58 -7.94
N GLN A 208 -48.70 -17.66 -7.90
CA GLN A 208 -49.52 -16.98 -8.89
C GLN A 208 -49.35 -15.45 -8.87
N ASN A 209 -49.16 -14.85 -7.70
CA ASN A 209 -48.90 -13.42 -7.57
C ASN A 209 -47.50 -13.08 -8.10
N GLU A 210 -46.50 -13.90 -7.81
CA GLU A 210 -45.13 -13.73 -8.34
C GLU A 210 -45.10 -13.82 -9.86
N ILE A 211 -45.84 -14.75 -10.47
CA ILE A 211 -45.97 -14.86 -11.93
C ILE A 211 -46.58 -13.58 -12.51
N LYS A 212 -47.69 -13.08 -11.94
CA LYS A 212 -48.34 -11.85 -12.43
C LYS A 212 -47.40 -10.64 -12.33
N ALA A 213 -46.73 -10.48 -11.18
CA ALA A 213 -45.75 -9.42 -10.98
C ALA A 213 -44.58 -9.51 -11.98
N ALA A 214 -44.04 -10.71 -12.19
CA ALA A 214 -42.96 -10.97 -13.15
C ALA A 214 -43.34 -10.56 -14.58
N GLN A 215 -44.56 -10.91 -15.00
CA GLN A 215 -45.07 -10.53 -16.32
C GLN A 215 -45.28 -9.02 -16.45
N GLU A 216 -45.74 -8.34 -15.40
CA GLU A 216 -45.94 -6.89 -15.41
C GLU A 216 -44.61 -6.13 -15.42
N ILE A 217 -43.63 -6.58 -14.61
CA ILE A 217 -42.26 -6.05 -14.62
C ILE A 217 -41.65 -6.18 -16.02
N ALA A 218 -41.82 -7.31 -16.70
CA ALA A 218 -41.31 -7.54 -18.04
C ALA A 218 -41.89 -6.59 -19.11
N ARG A 219 -42.98 -5.86 -18.80
CA ARG A 219 -43.63 -4.88 -19.67
C ARG A 219 -43.37 -3.43 -19.28
N LEU A 220 -42.56 -3.18 -18.25
CA LEU A 220 -42.17 -1.82 -17.87
C LEU A 220 -41.46 -1.09 -19.02
N PRO A 221 -41.53 0.26 -19.07
CA PRO A 221 -40.66 1.06 -19.94
C PRO A 221 -39.18 0.83 -19.57
N MET A 222 -38.40 0.28 -20.49
CA MET A 222 -37.02 -0.17 -20.20
C MET A 222 -35.93 0.81 -20.68
N VAL A 223 -36.22 1.74 -21.57
CA VAL A 223 -35.17 2.55 -22.22
C VAL A 223 -34.97 3.87 -21.50
N TRP A 224 -33.73 4.15 -21.07
CA TRP A 224 -33.37 5.37 -20.33
C TRP A 224 -31.93 5.81 -20.61
N GLN A 225 -31.57 7.01 -20.17
CA GLN A 225 -30.20 7.57 -20.23
C GLN A 225 -29.82 8.11 -18.87
N TRP A 226 -28.53 8.07 -18.52
CA TRP A 226 -28.05 8.74 -17.30
C TRP A 226 -28.20 10.26 -17.43
N LEU A 227 -28.77 10.92 -16.42
CA LEU A 227 -28.91 12.38 -16.40
C LEU A 227 -27.56 13.09 -16.50
N SER A 228 -26.53 12.57 -15.84
CA SER A 228 -25.15 13.09 -15.95
C SER A 228 -24.59 12.94 -17.36
N ALA A 229 -24.87 11.83 -18.05
CA ALA A 229 -24.44 11.63 -19.43
C ALA A 229 -25.19 12.56 -20.39
N ILE A 230 -26.47 12.82 -20.16
CA ILE A 230 -27.24 13.83 -20.92
C ILE A 230 -26.63 15.21 -20.70
N GLN A 231 -26.27 15.56 -19.46
CA GLN A 231 -25.64 16.85 -19.16
C GLN A 231 -24.28 17.02 -19.86
N GLU A 232 -23.47 15.96 -19.92
CA GLU A 232 -22.12 15.98 -20.50
C GLU A 232 -22.15 15.89 -22.04
N LYS A 233 -23.00 15.03 -22.60
CA LYS A 233 -22.94 14.61 -24.02
C LYS A 233 -24.18 15.04 -24.82
N GLY A 234 -25.18 15.62 -24.17
CA GLY A 234 -26.43 16.02 -24.79
C GLY A 234 -27.11 14.87 -25.54
N PRO A 235 -27.45 15.05 -26.83
CA PRO A 235 -28.14 14.03 -27.62
C PRO A 235 -27.31 12.76 -27.85
N ASP A 236 -25.97 12.82 -27.71
CA ASP A 236 -25.07 11.68 -27.92
C ASP A 236 -24.98 10.76 -26.68
N ALA A 237 -25.69 11.08 -25.60
CA ALA A 237 -25.81 10.19 -24.45
C ALA A 237 -26.39 8.83 -24.88
N ARG A 238 -25.74 7.75 -24.47
CA ARG A 238 -26.15 6.40 -24.91
C ARG A 238 -27.45 5.96 -24.24
N LEU A 239 -28.28 5.24 -24.98
CA LEU A 239 -29.46 4.58 -24.46
C LEU A 239 -29.07 3.31 -23.71
N HIS A 240 -29.67 3.11 -22.54
CA HIS A 240 -29.55 1.94 -21.69
C HIS A 240 -30.91 1.24 -21.59
N CYS A 241 -30.91 -0.05 -21.23
CA CYS A 241 -32.11 -0.88 -21.15
C CYS A 241 -32.20 -1.58 -19.79
N GLY A 242 -33.33 -1.44 -19.11
CA GLY A 242 -33.68 -2.08 -17.85
C GLY A 242 -34.67 -1.24 -17.04
N PRO A 243 -35.39 -1.82 -16.07
CA PRO A 243 -36.36 -1.08 -15.27
C PRO A 243 -35.67 -0.25 -14.18
N THR A 244 -36.37 0.75 -13.65
CA THR A 244 -35.98 1.40 -12.39
C THR A 244 -36.36 0.52 -11.21
N VAL A 245 -35.58 0.54 -10.13
CA VAL A 245 -35.82 -0.29 -8.94
C VAL A 245 -37.19 0.03 -8.33
N GLN A 246 -37.54 1.31 -8.25
CA GLN A 246 -38.79 1.78 -7.66
C GLN A 246 -40.02 1.30 -8.43
N ALA A 247 -39.95 1.23 -9.77
CA ALA A 247 -41.05 0.69 -10.58
C ALA A 247 -41.24 -0.81 -10.33
N VAL A 248 -40.14 -1.56 -10.19
CA VAL A 248 -40.19 -2.99 -9.82
C VAL A 248 -40.81 -3.18 -8.43
N MET A 249 -40.38 -2.38 -7.45
CA MET A 249 -40.91 -2.43 -6.08
C MET A 249 -42.41 -2.12 -6.03
N ALA A 250 -42.86 -1.10 -6.77
CA ALA A 250 -44.27 -0.72 -6.82
C ALA A 250 -45.15 -1.86 -7.37
N ILE A 251 -44.70 -2.54 -8.43
CA ILE A 251 -45.41 -3.71 -8.97
C ILE A 251 -45.43 -4.84 -7.94
N MET A 252 -44.28 -5.18 -7.35
CA MET A 252 -44.23 -6.24 -6.33
C MET A 252 -45.21 -5.98 -5.20
N GLN A 253 -45.24 -4.75 -4.67
CA GLN A 253 -46.18 -4.35 -3.61
C GLN A 253 -47.64 -4.42 -4.06
N ALA A 254 -47.95 -4.07 -5.30
CA ALA A 254 -49.30 -4.17 -5.87
C ALA A 254 -49.81 -5.62 -6.00
N HIS A 255 -48.89 -6.60 -6.02
CA HIS A 255 -49.21 -8.04 -6.01
C HIS A 255 -49.00 -8.69 -4.63
N ASP A 256 -48.95 -7.89 -3.55
CA ASP A 256 -48.75 -8.33 -2.17
C ASP A 256 -47.41 -9.06 -1.94
N ILE A 257 -46.36 -8.64 -2.65
CA ILE A 257 -44.99 -9.18 -2.53
C ILE A 257 -44.12 -8.12 -1.85
N ASP A 258 -43.48 -8.48 -0.74
CA ASP A 258 -42.44 -7.66 -0.12
C ASP A 258 -41.19 -7.64 -1.02
N PRO A 259 -40.80 -6.50 -1.61
CA PRO A 259 -39.66 -6.42 -2.51
C PRO A 259 -38.34 -6.79 -1.84
N PHE A 260 -38.15 -6.46 -0.57
CA PHE A 260 -36.88 -6.69 0.14
C PHE A 260 -36.69 -8.12 0.62
N ARG A 261 -37.68 -8.99 0.41
CA ARG A 261 -37.53 -10.44 0.57
C ARG A 261 -36.83 -11.10 -0.61
N TRP A 262 -36.66 -10.38 -1.73
CA TRP A 262 -35.99 -10.84 -2.94
C TRP A 262 -34.58 -10.26 -3.07
N GLY A 263 -33.60 -11.13 -3.31
CA GLY A 263 -32.19 -10.73 -3.48
C GLY A 263 -31.93 -9.81 -4.66
N ALA A 264 -32.85 -9.77 -5.63
CA ALA A 264 -32.77 -8.90 -6.81
C ALA A 264 -32.82 -7.39 -6.49
N ILE A 265 -33.34 -7.00 -5.32
CA ILE A 265 -33.58 -5.61 -4.93
C ILE A 265 -32.68 -5.27 -3.74
N CYS A 266 -31.89 -4.22 -3.88
CA CYS A 266 -30.95 -3.77 -2.86
C CYS A 266 -31.19 -2.28 -2.52
N TYR A 267 -30.99 -1.94 -1.25
CA TYR A 267 -30.94 -0.56 -0.76
C TYR A 267 -29.73 -0.43 0.14
N ASP A 268 -28.94 0.61 -0.11
CA ASP A 268 -27.73 0.92 0.64
C ASP A 268 -27.72 2.41 1.00
N GLU A 269 -27.21 2.74 2.18
CA GLU A 269 -27.02 4.11 2.63
C GLU A 269 -25.63 4.30 3.24
N TRP A 270 -25.11 5.52 3.17
CA TRP A 270 -23.80 5.86 3.68
C TRP A 270 -23.78 7.26 4.33
N PRO A 271 -22.97 7.43 5.39
CA PRO A 271 -22.80 8.72 6.03
C PRO A 271 -21.98 9.67 5.16
N GLU A 272 -22.02 10.94 5.54
CA GLU A 272 -21.11 11.94 5.01
C GLU A 272 -19.65 11.58 5.35
N GLN A 273 -18.76 11.85 4.40
CA GLN A 273 -17.32 11.72 4.52
C GLN A 273 -16.69 13.09 4.23
N GLN A 274 -15.94 13.60 5.21
CA GLN A 274 -15.27 14.89 5.10
C GLN A 274 -14.02 14.80 4.21
N GLU A 275 -13.68 15.90 3.55
CA GLU A 275 -12.42 16.00 2.82
C GLU A 275 -11.24 16.06 3.79
N ILE A 276 -10.18 15.33 3.48
CA ILE A 276 -8.91 15.45 4.19
C ILE A 276 -7.86 15.88 3.17
N ILE A 277 -7.32 17.08 3.37
CA ILE A 277 -6.18 17.61 2.62
C ILE A 277 -4.96 17.47 3.50
N GLU A 278 -3.96 16.74 3.01
CA GLU A 278 -2.63 16.74 3.61
C GLU A 278 -1.77 17.75 2.86
N SER A 279 -1.20 18.72 3.57
CA SER A 279 -0.26 19.71 3.04
C SER A 279 1.12 19.51 3.63
N TRP A 280 2.15 19.68 2.80
CA TRP A 280 3.54 19.60 3.21
C TRP A 280 4.36 20.73 2.59
N GLU A 281 5.45 21.08 3.25
CA GLU A 281 6.38 22.13 2.82
C GLU A 281 7.50 21.57 1.94
N ASP A 282 8.28 22.48 1.37
CA ASP A 282 9.52 22.12 0.68
C ASP A 282 10.46 21.45 1.68
N GLU A 283 10.93 20.28 1.32
CA GLU A 283 11.89 19.51 2.09
C GLU A 283 13.21 19.52 1.33
N TYR A 284 14.26 20.03 1.97
CA TYR A 284 15.61 20.08 1.44
C TYR A 284 16.50 19.13 2.22
N ASP A 285 17.50 18.54 1.55
CA ASP A 285 18.57 17.80 2.23
C ASP A 285 19.61 18.75 2.85
N GLU A 286 20.60 18.17 3.55
CA GLU A 286 21.68 18.91 4.21
C GLU A 286 22.56 19.68 3.21
N GLU A 287 22.55 19.29 1.92
CA GLU A 287 23.25 19.98 0.84
C GLU A 287 22.38 21.03 0.12
N GLY A 288 21.16 21.29 0.61
CA GLY A 288 20.25 22.28 0.06
C GLY A 288 19.57 21.87 -1.25
N ARG A 289 19.61 20.59 -1.62
CA ARG A 289 18.87 20.06 -2.78
C ARG A 289 17.43 19.76 -2.36
N LEU A 290 16.48 20.12 -3.23
CA LEU A 290 15.06 19.86 -3.01
C LEU A 290 14.78 18.35 -3.08
N VAL A 291 14.35 17.75 -1.97
CA VAL A 291 13.99 16.33 -1.82
C VAL A 291 12.50 16.11 -2.06
N ARG A 292 11.66 17.02 -1.56
CA ARG A 292 10.21 17.00 -1.80
C ARG A 292 9.73 18.43 -1.95
N LYS A 293 9.04 18.71 -3.04
CA LYS A 293 8.43 20.03 -3.25
C LYS A 293 7.18 20.18 -2.40
N ALA A 294 6.97 21.37 -1.85
CA ALA A 294 5.76 21.78 -1.16
C ALA A 294 4.55 21.48 -2.03
N GLY A 295 3.51 20.97 -1.39
CA GLY A 295 2.31 20.56 -2.09
C GLY A 295 1.18 20.23 -1.13
N SER A 296 0.03 19.98 -1.72
CA SER A 296 -1.13 19.46 -1.02
C SER A 296 -1.74 18.36 -1.87
N ALA A 297 -2.14 17.28 -1.24
CA ALA A 297 -2.94 16.24 -1.87
C ALA A 297 -4.22 16.02 -1.09
N VAL A 298 -5.32 15.86 -1.83
CA VAL A 298 -6.55 15.33 -1.27
C VAL A 298 -6.30 13.84 -1.02
N VAL A 299 -6.15 13.47 0.25
CA VAL A 299 -5.95 12.06 0.66
C VAL A 299 -7.29 11.36 0.90
N GLN A 300 -8.34 12.14 1.11
CA GLN A 300 -9.71 11.66 1.16
C GLN A 300 -10.63 12.70 0.55
N GLU A 301 -11.34 12.34 -0.52
CA GLU A 301 -12.31 13.24 -1.16
C GLU A 301 -13.56 13.40 -0.29
N TYR A 302 -14.15 14.59 -0.33
CA TYR A 302 -15.48 14.83 0.24
C TYR A 302 -16.52 13.94 -0.43
N ARG A 303 -17.41 13.35 0.37
CA ARG A 303 -18.62 12.68 -0.13
C ARG A 303 -19.81 13.03 0.76
N PRO A 304 -20.92 13.56 0.23
CA PRO A 304 -22.12 13.80 1.02
C PRO A 304 -22.75 12.48 1.48
N ALA A 305 -23.51 12.54 2.57
CA ALA A 305 -24.39 11.45 2.96
C ALA A 305 -25.39 11.14 1.83
N GLY A 306 -25.73 9.87 1.66
CA GLY A 306 -26.62 9.47 0.58
C GLY A 306 -27.12 8.05 0.70
N ASN A 307 -28.00 7.68 -0.22
CA ASN A 307 -28.47 6.32 -0.39
C ASN A 307 -28.68 6.01 -1.87
N CYS A 308 -28.76 4.72 -2.19
CA CYS A 308 -29.14 4.28 -3.52
C CYS A 308 -29.93 2.96 -3.48
N TYR A 309 -30.88 2.86 -4.40
CA TYR A 309 -31.51 1.61 -4.76
C TYR A 309 -30.75 0.98 -5.94
N SER A 310 -30.54 -0.33 -5.88
CA SER A 310 -29.83 -1.09 -6.92
C SER A 310 -30.56 -2.38 -7.27
N LEU A 311 -30.38 -2.85 -8.50
CA LEU A 311 -30.82 -4.17 -8.94
C LEU A 311 -29.64 -5.13 -8.99
N ARG A 312 -29.88 -6.41 -8.70
CA ARG A 312 -29.08 -7.52 -9.23
C ARG A 312 -29.73 -7.98 -10.54
N PRO A 313 -29.27 -7.51 -11.70
CA PRO A 313 -30.07 -7.62 -12.93
C PRO A 313 -30.28 -9.07 -13.37
N VAL A 314 -29.29 -9.94 -13.14
CA VAL A 314 -29.39 -11.37 -13.50
C VAL A 314 -30.47 -12.08 -12.69
N GLU A 315 -30.59 -11.81 -11.39
CA GLU A 315 -31.66 -12.39 -10.56
C GLU A 315 -33.05 -11.91 -11.02
N LEU A 316 -33.19 -10.62 -11.34
CA LEU A 316 -34.45 -10.08 -11.88
C LEU A 316 -34.80 -10.69 -13.24
N LEU A 317 -33.81 -10.90 -14.10
CA LEU A 317 -34.01 -11.59 -15.38
C LEU A 317 -34.52 -13.02 -15.16
N TRP A 318 -33.93 -13.79 -14.24
CA TRP A 318 -34.44 -15.13 -13.93
C TRP A 318 -35.88 -15.12 -13.40
N PHE A 319 -36.22 -14.14 -12.56
CA PHE A 319 -37.60 -13.97 -12.06
C PHE A 319 -38.59 -13.69 -13.19
N THR A 320 -38.28 -12.72 -14.06
CA THR A 320 -39.13 -12.39 -15.22
C THR A 320 -39.23 -13.52 -16.25
N MET A 321 -38.13 -14.23 -16.51
CA MET A 321 -38.12 -15.38 -17.43
C MET A 321 -38.95 -16.54 -16.88
N ALA A 322 -38.84 -16.86 -15.58
CA ALA A 322 -39.66 -17.90 -14.97
C ALA A 322 -41.15 -17.54 -15.00
N GLY A 323 -41.50 -16.28 -14.73
CA GLY A 323 -42.89 -15.81 -14.84
C GLY A 323 -43.41 -15.86 -16.27
N LYS A 324 -42.57 -15.54 -17.26
CA LYS A 324 -42.94 -15.68 -18.68
C LYS A 324 -43.13 -17.15 -19.08
N ALA A 325 -42.23 -18.04 -18.67
CA ALA A 325 -42.36 -19.48 -18.96
C ALA A 325 -43.67 -20.06 -18.40
N ALA A 326 -44.00 -19.77 -17.13
CA ALA A 326 -45.24 -20.22 -16.53
C ALA A 326 -46.49 -19.67 -17.24
N ALA A 327 -46.40 -18.45 -17.77
CA ALA A 327 -47.49 -17.86 -18.54
C ALA A 327 -47.63 -18.47 -19.94
N ASP A 328 -46.51 -18.81 -20.58
CA ASP A 328 -46.50 -19.50 -21.87
C ASP A 328 -47.09 -20.91 -21.70
N ASP A 329 -46.74 -21.65 -20.64
CA ASP A 329 -47.36 -22.95 -20.30
C ASP A 329 -48.87 -22.84 -20.09
N ALA A 330 -49.32 -21.80 -19.37
CA ALA A 330 -50.75 -21.56 -19.14
C ALA A 330 -51.49 -21.17 -20.42
N LEU A 331 -50.81 -20.49 -21.35
CA LEU A 331 -51.37 -20.17 -22.67
C LEU A 331 -51.48 -21.43 -23.52
N ASP A 332 -50.44 -22.26 -23.55
CA ASP A 332 -50.42 -23.53 -24.29
C ASP A 332 -51.55 -24.45 -23.84
N ALA A 333 -51.72 -24.63 -22.52
CA ALA A 333 -52.83 -25.42 -21.97
C ALA A 333 -54.21 -24.91 -22.41
N ARG A 334 -54.38 -23.59 -22.54
CA ARG A 334 -55.64 -22.98 -23.04
C ARG A 334 -55.81 -23.20 -24.54
N VAL A 335 -54.73 -23.14 -25.31
CA VAL A 335 -54.77 -23.39 -26.76
C VAL A 335 -55.09 -24.86 -27.02
N THR A 336 -54.42 -25.81 -26.36
CA THR A 336 -54.73 -27.24 -26.48
C THR A 336 -56.20 -27.52 -26.15
N ALA A 337 -56.73 -26.93 -25.06
CA ALA A 337 -58.13 -27.09 -24.69
C ALA A 337 -59.13 -26.53 -25.73
N LEU A 338 -58.70 -25.56 -26.55
CA LEU A 338 -59.50 -25.02 -27.67
C LEU A 338 -59.37 -25.85 -28.94
N GLU A 339 -58.23 -26.53 -29.14
CA GLU A 339 -57.92 -27.32 -30.33
C GLU A 339 -58.53 -28.74 -30.30
N GLY A 340 -58.79 -29.29 -29.10
CA GLY A 340 -59.42 -30.60 -28.90
C GLY A 340 -58.43 -31.70 -28.54
#